data_AF-A0A7W0N341-F1
#
_entry.id   AF-A0A7W0N341-F1
#
_cell.length_a   1.000
_cell.length_b   1.000
_cell.length_c   1.000
_cell.angle_alpha   90.00
_cell.angle_beta   90.00
_cell.angle_gamma   90.00
#
_symmetry.space_group_name_H-M   'P 1'
#
loop_
_entity.id
_entity.type
_entity.pdbx_description
1 polymer ?
#
loop_
_entity_poly.entity_id
_entity_poly.type
_entity_poly.pdbx_seq_one_letter_code
_entity_poly.pdbx_strand_id
1 'polypeptide(L)'
;MAADLSRNEAARMAAVRRYDVLDSPPDGAFDRITSLAARLFEVPIALVTIVDTDRIWFKSQHGLDVGVIGRDPGLCASAILQDELYLVNDAATDPRTLANPLVAGELGLRFYAAAQLTTHDGHNLGTLCVIDRRPRELTESELSSLRDLASVVVDELELRLSARRTVGLEADLRHLAEELAGTLQESLLPTELPTVEGIELAARYHVAHRNQVGGDFYDVFLQPTSPGCVAVVGDVSGKGALAASLTGTARWALRTVALDERAPSEGLARLNTVLFQAHSEPNRYCTLALTAIRPRYDGGADLTISLAGHPPPLLVEPDGTVERLGTTGPIAGWFHDPVYSDSSRSAPAGSVLLLFTDGLLEAIGGHACVSDEPLQAILRRVAGRGASEVADALDAALPAGELSDDAAFLVIRVGEVQ
;
A
#
# COMPACT_ATOMS: atom_id res chain seq x y z
N MET A 1 -41.81 -26.69 -8.96
CA MET A 1 -40.90 -27.24 -9.98
C MET A 1 -40.27 -26.16 -10.86
N ALA A 2 -41.00 -25.42 -11.71
CA ALA A 2 -40.39 -24.43 -12.62
C ALA A 2 -39.62 -23.29 -11.89
N ALA A 3 -40.18 -22.76 -10.79
CA ALA A 3 -39.54 -21.74 -9.96
C ALA A 3 -38.35 -22.24 -9.10
N ASP A 4 -38.17 -23.56 -9.03
CA ASP A 4 -37.09 -24.22 -8.29
C ASP A 4 -35.90 -24.49 -9.22
N LEU A 5 -36.20 -25.01 -10.42
CA LEU A 5 -35.27 -25.13 -11.55
C LEU A 5 -34.68 -23.76 -11.95
N SER A 6 -35.50 -22.71 -11.99
CA SER A 6 -35.03 -21.35 -12.29
C SER A 6 -34.14 -20.75 -11.19
N ARG A 7 -34.35 -21.11 -9.91
CA ARG A 7 -33.50 -20.66 -8.80
C ARG A 7 -32.17 -21.41 -8.76
N ASN A 8 -32.18 -22.71 -9.05
CA ASN A 8 -30.98 -23.52 -9.16
C ASN A 8 -30.08 -23.04 -10.32
N GLU A 9 -30.66 -22.70 -11.47
CA GLU A 9 -29.93 -22.12 -12.60
C GLU A 9 -29.31 -20.75 -12.28
N ALA A 10 -30.03 -19.88 -11.56
CA ALA A 10 -29.49 -18.58 -11.14
C ALA A 10 -28.28 -18.74 -10.20
N ALA A 11 -28.35 -19.68 -9.24
CA ALA A 11 -27.23 -19.98 -8.34
C ALA A 11 -26.04 -20.57 -9.08
N ARG A 12 -26.28 -21.52 -10.00
CA ARG A 12 -25.25 -22.09 -10.88
C ARG A 12 -24.56 -21.01 -11.73
N MET A 13 -25.32 -20.08 -12.31
CA MET A 13 -24.75 -18.97 -13.08
C MET A 13 -23.96 -17.99 -12.21
N ALA A 14 -24.37 -17.76 -10.96
CA ALA A 14 -23.55 -17.02 -10.01
C ALA A 14 -22.23 -17.75 -9.72
N ALA A 15 -22.25 -19.07 -9.60
CA ALA A 15 -21.05 -19.88 -9.48
C ALA A 15 -20.16 -19.79 -10.73
N VAL A 16 -20.70 -19.90 -11.95
CA VAL A 16 -19.92 -19.73 -13.20
C VAL A 16 -19.23 -18.37 -13.24
N ARG A 17 -19.94 -17.29 -12.90
CA ARG A 17 -19.38 -15.93 -12.86
C ARG A 17 -18.31 -15.78 -11.77
N ARG A 18 -18.45 -16.46 -10.63
CA ARG A 18 -17.47 -16.45 -9.53
C ARG A 18 -16.09 -16.92 -10.00
N TYR A 19 -16.03 -17.92 -10.87
CA TYR A 19 -14.74 -18.42 -11.39
C TYR A 19 -14.18 -17.60 -12.54
N ASP A 20 -14.91 -16.60 -13.06
CA ASP A 20 -14.42 -15.67 -14.10
C ASP A 20 -13.55 -16.40 -15.14
N VAL A 21 -14.16 -17.48 -15.67
CA VAL A 21 -13.50 -18.49 -16.50
C VAL A 21 -13.90 -18.34 -17.97
N LEU A 22 -15.09 -17.83 -18.23
CA LEU A 22 -15.61 -17.58 -19.58
C LEU A 22 -14.75 -16.55 -20.30
N ASP A 23 -14.59 -16.71 -21.61
CA ASP A 23 -13.82 -15.83 -22.50
C ASP A 23 -12.36 -15.59 -22.05
N SER A 24 -11.83 -16.45 -21.17
CA SER A 24 -10.45 -16.35 -20.72
C SER A 24 -9.47 -16.90 -21.77
N PRO A 25 -8.21 -16.43 -21.81
CA PRO A 25 -7.21 -16.94 -22.74
C PRO A 25 -6.97 -18.45 -22.64
N PRO A 26 -6.37 -19.06 -23.69
CA PRO A 26 -5.90 -20.44 -23.65
C PRO A 26 -4.97 -20.70 -22.47
N ASP A 27 -4.96 -21.94 -22.01
CA ASP A 27 -4.44 -22.23 -20.70
C ASP A 27 -3.75 -23.59 -20.61
N GLY A 28 -2.44 -23.54 -20.38
CA GLY A 28 -1.62 -24.74 -20.34
C GLY A 28 -2.04 -25.76 -19.27
N ALA A 29 -2.71 -25.35 -18.19
CA ALA A 29 -3.18 -26.30 -17.18
C ALA A 29 -4.35 -27.14 -17.69
N PHE A 30 -5.39 -26.50 -18.20
CA PHE A 30 -6.55 -27.20 -18.76
C PHE A 30 -6.20 -27.97 -20.05
N ASP A 31 -5.29 -27.43 -20.87
CA ASP A 31 -4.81 -28.09 -22.10
C ASP A 31 -4.03 -29.38 -21.82
N ARG A 32 -3.29 -29.42 -20.71
CA ARG A 32 -2.66 -30.67 -20.25
C ARG A 32 -3.70 -31.69 -19.82
N ILE A 33 -4.78 -31.27 -19.17
CA ILE A 33 -5.85 -32.17 -18.71
C ILE A 33 -6.60 -32.76 -19.90
N THR A 34 -7.02 -31.95 -20.88
CA THR A 34 -7.69 -32.47 -22.09
C THR A 34 -6.78 -33.38 -22.91
N SER A 35 -5.51 -33.01 -23.07
CA SER A 35 -4.50 -33.88 -23.72
C SER A 35 -4.26 -35.19 -22.96
N LEU A 36 -4.27 -35.17 -21.62
CA LEU A 36 -4.15 -36.38 -20.80
C LEU A 36 -5.39 -37.26 -20.91
N ALA A 37 -6.58 -36.67 -20.87
CA ALA A 37 -7.84 -37.39 -21.07
C ALA A 37 -7.88 -38.06 -22.45
N ALA A 38 -7.54 -37.34 -23.53
CA ALA A 38 -7.51 -37.93 -24.87
C ALA A 38 -6.57 -39.13 -24.96
N ARG A 39 -5.38 -39.05 -24.35
CA ARG A 39 -4.39 -40.14 -24.33
C ARG A 39 -4.81 -41.31 -23.45
N LEU A 40 -5.33 -41.04 -22.25
CA LEU A 40 -5.70 -42.07 -21.28
C LEU A 40 -6.86 -42.93 -21.76
N PHE A 41 -7.85 -42.31 -22.42
CA PHE A 41 -9.01 -43.01 -22.96
C PHE A 41 -8.83 -43.43 -24.42
N GLU A 42 -7.65 -43.16 -25.01
CA GLU A 42 -7.33 -43.43 -26.42
C GLU A 42 -8.38 -42.88 -27.40
N VAL A 43 -8.89 -41.67 -27.14
CA VAL A 43 -9.91 -41.00 -27.97
C VAL A 43 -9.31 -39.85 -28.76
N PRO A 44 -9.86 -39.51 -29.94
CA PRO A 44 -9.36 -38.40 -30.73
C PRO A 44 -9.71 -37.03 -30.14
N ILE A 45 -10.75 -36.93 -29.31
CA ILE A 45 -11.29 -35.64 -28.84
C ILE A 45 -11.55 -35.68 -27.34
N ALA A 46 -11.08 -34.63 -26.64
CA ALA A 46 -11.39 -34.38 -25.24
C ALA A 46 -11.52 -32.88 -24.97
N LEU A 47 -12.50 -32.49 -24.15
CA LEU A 47 -12.89 -31.09 -23.98
C LEU A 47 -13.16 -30.77 -22.51
N VAL A 48 -12.74 -29.60 -22.06
CA VAL A 48 -13.25 -28.95 -20.84
C VAL A 48 -14.19 -27.85 -21.29
N THR A 49 -15.45 -27.96 -20.91
CA THR A 49 -16.52 -27.03 -21.30
C THR A 49 -17.17 -26.40 -20.09
N ILE A 50 -17.61 -25.15 -20.23
CA ILE A 50 -18.39 -24.40 -19.24
C ILE A 50 -19.70 -24.01 -19.90
N VAL A 51 -20.82 -24.26 -19.23
CA VAL A 51 -22.16 -23.97 -19.74
C VAL A 51 -22.59 -22.58 -19.24
N ASP A 52 -22.66 -21.62 -20.16
CA ASP A 52 -23.13 -20.25 -19.94
C ASP A 52 -24.65 -20.16 -20.18
N THR A 53 -25.20 -18.96 -20.17
CA THR A 53 -26.64 -18.68 -20.28
C THR A 53 -27.19 -19.11 -21.64
N ASP A 54 -26.47 -18.83 -22.73
CA ASP A 54 -26.89 -19.03 -24.13
C ASP A 54 -25.90 -19.86 -24.97
N ARG A 55 -24.73 -20.19 -24.39
CA ARG A 55 -23.63 -20.86 -25.09
C ARG A 55 -22.93 -21.90 -24.22
N ILE A 56 -22.22 -22.81 -24.87
CA ILE A 56 -21.23 -23.69 -24.25
C ILE A 56 -19.87 -23.18 -24.68
N TRP A 57 -19.06 -22.78 -23.70
CA TRP A 57 -17.73 -22.23 -23.90
C TRP A 57 -16.66 -23.29 -23.64
N PHE A 58 -15.67 -23.40 -24.51
CA PHE A 58 -14.66 -24.45 -24.46
C PHE A 58 -13.42 -23.87 -23.78
N LYS A 59 -13.24 -24.18 -22.48
CA LYS A 59 -12.05 -23.74 -21.73
C LYS A 59 -10.78 -24.33 -22.29
N SER A 60 -10.87 -25.57 -22.75
CA SER A 60 -9.77 -26.29 -23.37
C SER A 60 -10.32 -27.35 -24.32
N GLN A 61 -9.56 -27.60 -25.38
CA GLN A 61 -9.91 -28.54 -26.44
C GLN A 61 -8.68 -29.33 -26.88
N HIS A 62 -8.88 -30.63 -27.09
CA HIS A 62 -7.94 -31.51 -27.76
C HIS A 62 -8.63 -32.17 -28.95
N GLY A 63 -8.00 -32.15 -30.12
CA GLY A 63 -8.50 -32.82 -31.33
C GLY A 63 -9.72 -32.18 -32.00
N LEU A 64 -10.11 -30.99 -31.55
CA LEU A 64 -11.16 -30.15 -32.12
C LEU A 64 -10.69 -28.70 -32.13
N ASP A 65 -11.13 -27.93 -33.14
CA ASP A 65 -10.83 -26.50 -33.27
C ASP A 65 -12.14 -25.69 -33.30
N VAL A 66 -12.84 -25.67 -32.16
CA VAL A 66 -14.12 -24.99 -31.96
C VAL A 66 -14.14 -24.38 -30.55
N GLY A 67 -14.21 -23.04 -30.47
CA GLY A 67 -14.15 -22.34 -29.18
C GLY A 67 -15.48 -22.16 -28.44
N VAL A 68 -16.61 -22.12 -29.16
CA VAL A 68 -17.96 -21.86 -28.61
C VAL A 68 -19.02 -22.52 -29.48
N ILE A 69 -20.08 -23.07 -28.87
CA ILE A 69 -21.31 -23.50 -29.55
C ILE A 69 -22.57 -22.96 -28.84
N GLY A 70 -23.72 -22.96 -29.50
CA GLY A 70 -25.00 -22.63 -28.87
C GLY A 70 -25.41 -23.64 -27.79
N ARG A 71 -26.20 -23.20 -26.81
CA ARG A 71 -26.65 -24.04 -25.67
C ARG A 71 -27.76 -25.04 -26.01
N ASP A 72 -28.46 -24.87 -27.14
CA ASP A 72 -29.58 -25.74 -27.60
C ASP A 72 -29.23 -27.23 -27.45
N PRO A 73 -30.16 -28.08 -26.95
CA PRO A 73 -29.88 -29.21 -26.05
C PRO A 73 -28.69 -30.05 -26.50
N GLY A 74 -27.51 -29.55 -26.12
CA GLY A 74 -26.23 -30.15 -26.39
C GLY A 74 -25.94 -31.21 -25.36
N LEU A 75 -25.02 -32.11 -25.68
CA LEU A 75 -24.61 -33.19 -24.78
C LEU A 75 -24.12 -32.64 -23.42
N CYS A 76 -23.34 -31.54 -23.43
CA CYS A 76 -22.87 -30.88 -22.22
C CYS A 76 -24.00 -30.20 -21.42
N ALA A 77 -24.92 -29.51 -22.09
CA ALA A 77 -26.07 -28.86 -21.44
C ALA A 77 -27.02 -29.88 -20.78
N SER A 78 -27.14 -31.07 -21.36
CA SER A 78 -27.90 -32.19 -20.77
C SER A 78 -27.14 -32.84 -19.62
N ALA A 79 -25.82 -32.99 -19.75
CA ALA A 79 -24.97 -33.62 -18.74
C ALA A 79 -24.92 -32.82 -17.42
N ILE A 80 -24.90 -31.49 -17.46
CA ILE A 80 -24.89 -30.67 -16.23
C ILE A 80 -26.18 -30.77 -15.40
N LEU A 81 -27.27 -31.27 -15.98
CA LEU A 81 -28.54 -31.50 -15.30
C LEU A 81 -28.61 -32.86 -14.59
N GLN A 82 -27.55 -33.66 -14.69
CA GLN A 82 -27.43 -34.98 -14.05
C GLN A 82 -26.39 -34.92 -12.93
N ASP A 83 -26.56 -35.77 -11.92
CA ASP A 83 -25.61 -35.94 -10.81
C ASP A 83 -24.56 -37.02 -11.10
N GLU A 84 -24.79 -37.85 -12.11
CA GLU A 84 -23.93 -38.97 -12.53
C GLU A 84 -23.29 -38.72 -13.89
N LEU A 85 -22.21 -39.45 -14.17
CA LEU A 85 -21.54 -39.47 -15.48
C LEU A 85 -22.56 -39.60 -16.63
N TYR A 86 -22.47 -38.69 -17.60
CA TYR A 86 -23.31 -38.77 -18.79
C TYR A 86 -22.62 -39.63 -19.85
N LEU A 87 -23.02 -40.90 -19.94
CA LEU A 87 -22.43 -41.90 -20.83
C LEU A 87 -23.37 -42.26 -22.00
N VAL A 88 -22.85 -42.20 -23.23
CA VAL A 88 -23.48 -42.62 -24.48
C VAL A 88 -22.50 -43.53 -25.23
N ASN A 89 -22.78 -44.84 -25.19
CA ASN A 89 -21.90 -45.86 -25.77
C ASN A 89 -21.95 -45.88 -27.30
N ASP A 90 -23.15 -45.69 -27.88
CA ASP A 90 -23.34 -45.50 -29.33
C ASP A 90 -24.41 -44.43 -29.62
N ALA A 91 -23.97 -43.24 -29.98
CA ALA A 91 -24.84 -42.10 -30.23
C ALA A 91 -25.76 -42.26 -31.45
N ALA A 92 -25.45 -43.19 -32.37
CA ALA A 92 -26.30 -43.47 -33.51
C ALA A 92 -27.56 -44.28 -33.15
N THR A 93 -27.55 -44.95 -32.00
CA THR A 93 -28.66 -45.78 -31.52
C THR A 93 -29.26 -45.29 -30.21
N ASP A 94 -28.57 -44.40 -29.50
CA ASP A 94 -29.04 -43.81 -28.25
C ASP A 94 -30.18 -42.79 -28.48
N PRO A 95 -31.39 -43.00 -27.91
CA PRO A 95 -32.52 -42.10 -28.09
C PRO A 95 -32.26 -40.64 -27.70
N ARG A 96 -31.30 -40.39 -26.79
CA ARG A 96 -30.96 -39.03 -26.32
C ARG A 96 -30.23 -38.23 -27.39
N THR A 97 -29.62 -38.90 -28.38
CA THR A 97 -28.70 -38.27 -29.34
C THR A 97 -29.11 -38.44 -30.80
N LEU A 98 -30.18 -39.19 -31.10
CA LEU A 98 -30.67 -39.44 -32.47
C LEU A 98 -30.91 -38.17 -33.30
N ALA A 99 -31.39 -37.10 -32.66
CA ALA A 99 -31.67 -35.82 -33.31
C ALA A 99 -30.50 -34.82 -33.20
N ASN A 100 -29.37 -35.21 -32.61
CA ASN A 100 -28.26 -34.31 -32.36
C ASN A 100 -27.44 -34.08 -33.66
N PRO A 101 -27.25 -32.83 -34.11
CA PRO A 101 -26.49 -32.53 -35.33
C PRO A 101 -25.05 -33.07 -35.33
N LEU A 102 -24.43 -33.25 -34.17
CA LEU A 102 -23.06 -33.76 -34.04
C LEU A 102 -22.94 -35.26 -34.35
N VAL A 103 -24.05 -36.00 -34.29
CA VAL A 103 -24.12 -37.44 -34.62
C VAL A 103 -24.29 -37.64 -36.13
N ALA A 104 -25.20 -36.89 -36.75
CA ALA A 104 -25.52 -37.00 -38.17
C ALA A 104 -24.60 -36.17 -39.10
N GLY A 105 -23.85 -35.22 -38.54
CA GLY A 105 -22.95 -34.32 -39.27
C GLY A 105 -21.51 -34.82 -39.41
N GLU A 106 -20.62 -33.93 -39.88
CA GLU A 106 -19.22 -34.25 -40.23
C GLU A 106 -18.33 -34.70 -39.06
N LEU A 107 -18.71 -34.37 -37.82
CA LEU A 107 -17.98 -34.84 -36.63
C LEU A 107 -18.08 -36.36 -36.48
N GLY A 108 -19.19 -36.96 -36.92
CA GLY A 108 -19.46 -38.40 -36.86
C GLY A 108 -19.42 -38.96 -35.45
N LEU A 109 -19.96 -38.23 -34.46
CA LEU A 109 -19.93 -38.62 -33.05
C LEU A 109 -20.63 -39.96 -32.85
N ARG A 110 -19.92 -40.94 -32.28
CA ARG A 110 -20.46 -42.26 -31.92
C ARG A 110 -20.35 -42.55 -30.44
N PHE A 111 -19.37 -42.01 -29.74
CA PHE A 111 -19.20 -42.21 -28.31
C PHE A 111 -19.05 -40.86 -27.61
N TYR A 112 -19.68 -40.74 -26.45
CA TYR A 112 -19.57 -39.56 -25.58
C TYR A 112 -19.64 -40.00 -24.12
N ALA A 113 -18.63 -39.63 -23.33
CA ALA A 113 -18.67 -39.74 -21.87
C ALA A 113 -18.28 -38.39 -21.27
N ALA A 114 -19.04 -37.92 -20.28
CA ALA A 114 -18.80 -36.64 -19.63
C ALA A 114 -18.98 -36.72 -18.12
N ALA A 115 -17.97 -36.20 -17.41
CA ALA A 115 -18.03 -35.93 -15.97
C ALA A 115 -18.33 -34.45 -15.74
N GLN A 116 -19.23 -34.18 -14.79
CA GLN A 116 -19.59 -32.83 -14.39
C GLN A 116 -18.43 -32.16 -13.67
N LEU A 117 -18.27 -30.86 -13.92
CA LEU A 117 -17.39 -29.99 -13.16
C LEU A 117 -18.19 -29.42 -11.99
N THR A 118 -18.35 -30.23 -10.95
CA THR A 118 -19.15 -29.89 -9.76
C THR A 118 -18.28 -29.16 -8.75
N THR A 119 -18.66 -27.94 -8.38
CA THR A 119 -17.97 -27.15 -7.36
C THR A 119 -18.17 -27.74 -5.96
N HIS A 120 -17.36 -27.32 -4.98
CA HIS A 120 -17.52 -27.74 -3.58
C HIS A 120 -18.87 -27.34 -2.97
N ASP A 121 -19.50 -26.28 -3.48
CA ASP A 121 -20.85 -25.85 -3.12
C ASP A 121 -21.96 -26.51 -3.98
N GLY A 122 -21.62 -27.52 -4.78
CA GLY A 122 -22.58 -28.42 -5.45
C GLY A 122 -23.13 -27.89 -6.77
N HIS A 123 -22.46 -26.94 -7.43
CA HIS A 123 -22.92 -26.38 -8.70
C HIS A 123 -22.16 -26.98 -9.89
N ASN A 124 -22.89 -27.53 -10.86
CA ASN A 124 -22.31 -28.06 -12.10
C ASN A 124 -22.00 -26.92 -13.08
N LEU A 125 -20.73 -26.57 -13.24
CA LEU A 125 -20.31 -25.47 -14.12
C LEU A 125 -20.30 -25.87 -15.59
N GLY A 126 -20.03 -27.15 -15.87
CA GLY A 126 -19.83 -27.70 -17.19
C GLY A 126 -19.34 -29.13 -17.14
N THR A 127 -18.58 -29.58 -18.13
CA THR A 127 -18.10 -30.97 -18.19
C THR A 127 -16.67 -31.10 -18.69
N LEU A 128 -15.94 -32.08 -18.15
CA LEU A 128 -14.84 -32.75 -18.86
C LEU A 128 -15.45 -33.90 -19.66
N CYS A 129 -15.32 -33.87 -20.98
CA CYS A 129 -15.85 -34.94 -21.83
C CYS A 129 -14.81 -35.51 -22.79
N VAL A 130 -15.00 -36.79 -23.12
CA VAL A 130 -14.22 -37.56 -24.09
C VAL A 130 -15.17 -38.03 -25.20
N ILE A 131 -14.72 -37.92 -26.44
CA ILE A 131 -15.56 -38.13 -27.63
C ILE A 131 -14.80 -38.99 -28.65
N ASP A 132 -15.50 -39.98 -29.21
CA ASP A 132 -14.97 -40.77 -30.32
C ASP A 132 -15.97 -40.95 -31.47
N ARG A 133 -15.43 -41.27 -32.64
CA ARG A 133 -16.15 -41.59 -33.89
C ARG A 133 -16.46 -43.08 -34.01
N ARG A 134 -16.18 -43.87 -32.96
CA ARG A 134 -16.52 -45.29 -32.86
C ARG A 134 -17.29 -45.52 -31.55
N PRO A 135 -18.25 -46.47 -31.53
CA PRO A 135 -18.88 -46.88 -30.28
C PRO A 135 -17.84 -47.42 -29.29
N ARG A 136 -18.05 -47.17 -28.00
CA ARG A 136 -17.18 -47.66 -26.92
C ARG A 136 -17.99 -47.96 -25.66
N GLU A 137 -17.45 -48.86 -24.84
CA GLU A 137 -17.88 -49.07 -23.47
C GLU A 137 -16.68 -48.77 -22.56
N LEU A 138 -16.92 -48.04 -21.48
CA LEU A 138 -15.90 -47.77 -20.47
C LEU A 138 -16.03 -48.75 -19.31
N THR A 139 -14.89 -49.19 -18.80
CA THR A 139 -14.78 -49.95 -17.55
C THR A 139 -15.02 -49.03 -16.34
N GLU A 140 -15.35 -49.60 -15.19
CA GLU A 140 -15.48 -48.84 -13.93
C GLU A 140 -14.21 -48.04 -13.57
N SER A 141 -13.02 -48.57 -13.89
CA SER A 141 -11.75 -47.88 -13.67
C SER A 141 -11.61 -46.65 -14.57
N GLU A 142 -12.06 -46.72 -15.81
CA GLU A 142 -12.06 -45.61 -16.75
C GLU A 142 -13.10 -44.55 -16.36
N LEU A 143 -14.29 -44.98 -15.93
CA LEU A 143 -15.31 -44.08 -15.37
C LEU A 143 -14.79 -43.33 -14.13
N SER A 144 -14.10 -44.03 -13.21
CA SER A 144 -13.43 -43.40 -12.07
C SER A 144 -12.37 -42.39 -12.53
N SER A 145 -11.53 -42.77 -13.50
CA SER A 145 -10.48 -41.89 -14.01
C SER A 145 -11.04 -40.61 -14.64
N LEU A 146 -12.21 -40.67 -15.30
CA LEU A 146 -12.85 -39.51 -15.89
C LEU A 146 -13.39 -38.56 -14.80
N ARG A 147 -13.95 -39.11 -13.72
CA ARG A 147 -14.36 -38.34 -12.53
C ARG A 147 -13.15 -37.69 -11.87
N ASP A 148 -12.05 -38.43 -11.69
CA ASP A 148 -10.84 -37.90 -11.07
C ASP A 148 -10.23 -36.75 -11.88
N LEU A 149 -10.18 -36.88 -13.21
CA LEU A 149 -9.73 -35.78 -14.08
C LEU A 149 -10.67 -34.58 -14.04
N ALA A 150 -11.99 -34.78 -13.92
CA ALA A 150 -12.94 -33.69 -13.74
C ALA A 150 -12.75 -32.98 -12.38
N SER A 151 -12.48 -33.72 -11.31
CA SER A 151 -12.09 -33.15 -10.02
C SER A 151 -10.82 -32.31 -10.13
N VAL A 152 -9.80 -32.76 -10.87
CA VAL A 152 -8.58 -31.97 -11.11
C VAL A 152 -8.88 -30.65 -11.86
N VAL A 153 -9.84 -30.64 -12.79
CA VAL A 153 -10.29 -29.40 -13.43
C VAL A 153 -10.94 -28.45 -12.41
N VAL A 154 -11.77 -28.98 -11.51
CA VAL A 154 -12.41 -28.19 -10.44
C VAL A 154 -11.36 -27.65 -9.47
N ASP A 155 -10.40 -28.47 -9.05
CA ASP A 155 -9.29 -28.05 -8.17
C ASP A 155 -8.49 -26.90 -8.78
N GLU A 156 -8.22 -26.94 -10.09
CA GLU A 156 -7.56 -25.85 -10.81
C GLU A 156 -8.40 -24.56 -10.82
N LEU A 157 -9.73 -24.66 -10.98
CA LEU A 157 -10.64 -23.51 -10.90
C LEU A 157 -10.66 -22.91 -9.48
N GLU A 158 -10.67 -23.75 -8.44
CA GLU A 158 -10.63 -23.33 -7.04
C GLU A 158 -9.32 -22.67 -6.66
N LEU A 159 -8.20 -23.22 -7.12
CA LEU A 159 -6.86 -22.66 -6.89
C LEU A 159 -6.78 -21.23 -7.44
N ARG A 160 -7.30 -20.99 -8.65
CA ARG A 160 -7.33 -19.66 -9.27
C ARG A 160 -8.24 -18.68 -8.56
N LEU A 161 -9.42 -19.14 -8.16
CA LEU A 161 -10.33 -18.33 -7.38
C LEU A 161 -9.67 -17.89 -6.07
N SER A 162 -9.00 -18.81 -5.39
CA SER A 162 -8.27 -18.54 -4.15
C SER A 162 -7.12 -17.56 -4.39
N ALA A 163 -6.31 -17.76 -5.42
CA ALA A 163 -5.22 -16.86 -5.78
C ALA A 163 -5.71 -15.42 -6.07
N ARG A 164 -6.78 -15.26 -6.87
CA ARG A 164 -7.38 -13.95 -7.15
C ARG A 164 -7.92 -13.28 -5.90
N ARG A 165 -8.57 -14.04 -5.00
CA ARG A 165 -9.08 -13.52 -3.72
C ARG A 165 -7.96 -13.04 -2.81
N THR A 166 -6.88 -13.80 -2.68
CA THR A 166 -5.72 -13.40 -1.88
C THR A 166 -5.11 -12.11 -2.39
N VAL A 167 -4.88 -12.00 -3.71
CA VAL A 167 -4.35 -10.77 -4.33
C VAL A 167 -5.30 -9.58 -4.13
N GLY A 168 -6.61 -9.78 -4.25
CA GLY A 168 -7.61 -8.74 -3.99
C GLY A 168 -7.59 -8.26 -2.53
N LEU A 169 -7.61 -9.20 -1.58
CA LEU A 169 -7.58 -8.87 -0.16
C LEU A 169 -6.29 -8.15 0.25
N GLU A 170 -5.14 -8.57 -0.28
CA GLU A 170 -3.86 -7.89 -0.02
C GLU A 170 -3.86 -6.45 -0.55
N ALA A 171 -4.44 -6.21 -1.74
CA ALA A 171 -4.58 -4.88 -2.29
C ALA A 171 -5.50 -4.00 -1.42
N ASP A 172 -6.62 -4.53 -0.96
CA ASP A 172 -7.58 -3.83 -0.10
C ASP A 172 -6.95 -3.48 1.27
N LEU A 173 -6.24 -4.43 1.89
CA LEU A 173 -5.55 -4.19 3.16
C LEU A 173 -4.44 -3.15 3.03
N ARG A 174 -3.68 -3.16 1.93
CA ARG A 174 -2.65 -2.17 1.66
C ARG A 174 -3.26 -0.77 1.52
N HIS A 175 -4.37 -0.66 0.77
CA HIS A 175 -5.04 0.63 0.59
C HIS A 175 -5.57 1.18 1.91
N LEU A 176 -6.21 0.34 2.72
CA LEU A 176 -6.66 0.72 4.06
C LEU A 176 -5.50 1.16 4.98
N ALA A 177 -4.36 0.47 4.91
CA ALA A 177 -3.17 0.83 5.68
C ALA A 177 -2.60 2.19 5.25
N GLU A 178 -2.57 2.48 3.94
CA GLU A 178 -2.16 3.78 3.39
C GLU A 178 -3.10 4.91 3.82
N GLU A 179 -4.42 4.71 3.73
CA GLU A 179 -5.42 5.70 4.17
C GLU A 179 -5.30 6.00 5.68
N LEU A 180 -5.15 4.97 6.50
CA LEU A 180 -5.00 5.11 7.96
C LEU A 180 -3.69 5.81 8.32
N ALA A 181 -2.57 5.41 7.69
CA ALA A 181 -1.27 6.02 7.91
C ALA A 181 -1.28 7.52 7.55
N GLY A 182 -1.85 7.87 6.39
CA GLY A 182 -1.99 9.27 5.96
C GLY A 182 -2.81 10.10 6.95
N THR A 183 -3.98 9.60 7.35
CA THR A 183 -4.86 10.30 8.31
C THR A 183 -4.18 10.51 9.67
N LEU A 184 -3.47 9.50 10.17
CA LEU A 184 -2.72 9.61 11.43
C LEU A 184 -1.57 10.61 11.31
N GLN A 185 -0.79 10.56 10.21
CA GLN A 185 0.30 11.48 9.97
C GLN A 185 -0.18 12.94 9.94
N GLU A 186 -1.27 13.23 9.21
CA GLU A 186 -1.86 14.58 9.15
C GLU A 186 -2.30 15.07 10.53
N SER A 187 -2.86 14.19 11.37
CA SER A 187 -3.24 14.54 12.75
C SER A 187 -2.04 14.84 13.67
N LEU A 188 -0.86 14.35 13.31
CA LEU A 188 0.39 14.49 14.05
C LEU A 188 1.25 15.67 13.60
N LEU A 189 0.80 16.43 12.62
CA LEU A 189 1.40 17.71 12.22
C LEU A 189 0.48 18.87 12.67
N PRO A 190 1.01 20.09 12.85
CA PRO A 190 0.17 21.26 13.10
C PRO A 190 -0.68 21.56 11.86
N THR A 191 -1.99 21.78 12.03
CA THR A 191 -2.91 22.11 10.93
C THR A 191 -2.53 23.43 10.26
N GLU A 192 -2.11 24.41 11.05
CA GLU A 192 -1.66 25.71 10.59
C GLU A 192 -0.51 26.19 11.49
N LEU A 193 0.42 26.94 10.90
CA LEU A 193 1.46 27.63 11.67
C LEU A 193 0.88 28.91 12.29
N PRO A 194 1.21 29.22 13.55
CA PRO A 194 0.72 30.43 14.20
C PRO A 194 1.32 31.69 13.57
N THR A 195 0.58 32.80 13.59
CA THR A 195 1.12 34.11 13.23
C THR A 195 1.92 34.69 14.39
N VAL A 196 3.17 35.06 14.14
CA VAL A 196 4.07 35.68 15.12
C VAL A 196 4.55 37.01 14.54
N GLU A 197 4.41 38.09 15.31
CA GLU A 197 4.78 39.42 14.87
C GLU A 197 6.30 39.51 14.61
N GLY A 198 6.70 40.05 13.47
CA GLY A 198 8.11 40.12 13.06
C GLY A 198 8.73 38.77 12.67
N ILE A 199 7.95 37.69 12.52
CA ILE A 199 8.46 36.37 12.12
C ILE A 199 7.59 35.76 11.01
N GLU A 200 8.20 35.42 9.88
CA GLU A 200 7.55 34.63 8.83
C GLU A 200 7.88 33.14 9.03
N LEU A 201 6.88 32.28 8.91
CA LEU A 201 7.01 30.83 9.06
C LEU A 201 6.57 30.09 7.80
N ALA A 202 7.33 29.08 7.40
CA ALA A 202 6.93 28.11 6.39
C ALA A 202 7.44 26.73 6.77
N ALA A 203 6.63 25.68 6.59
CA ALA A 203 7.02 24.31 6.90
C ALA A 203 6.65 23.36 5.76
N ARG A 204 7.38 22.25 5.66
CA ARG A 204 7.11 21.15 4.74
C ARG A 204 7.36 19.83 5.42
N TYR A 205 6.59 18.83 4.98
CA TYR A 205 6.72 17.45 5.41
C TYR A 205 6.60 16.54 4.19
N HIS A 206 7.54 15.63 4.04
CA HIS A 206 7.56 14.65 2.97
C HIS A 206 7.66 13.26 3.57
N VAL A 207 6.70 12.40 3.22
CA VAL A 207 6.64 11.02 3.71
C VAL A 207 7.51 10.12 2.82
N ALA A 208 8.35 9.28 3.41
CA ALA A 208 9.12 8.26 2.67
C ALA A 208 8.26 7.07 2.24
N HIS A 209 7.36 6.60 3.13
CA HIS A 209 6.52 5.43 2.89
C HIS A 209 5.04 5.74 3.13
N ARG A 210 4.21 5.54 2.10
CA ARG A 210 2.77 5.88 2.14
C ARG A 210 1.94 5.02 3.09
N ASN A 211 2.43 3.82 3.43
CA ASN A 211 1.70 2.84 4.25
C ASN A 211 2.12 2.83 5.72
N GLN A 212 2.95 3.79 6.15
CA GLN A 212 3.42 3.91 7.53
C GLN A 212 3.42 5.37 7.97
N VAL A 213 3.29 5.58 9.27
CA VAL A 213 3.44 6.90 9.89
C VAL A 213 4.93 7.15 10.11
N GLY A 214 5.40 8.33 9.75
CA GLY A 214 6.79 8.73 9.88
C GLY A 214 7.21 9.08 11.30
N GLY A 215 8.53 9.12 11.51
CA GLY A 215 9.15 9.52 12.78
C GLY A 215 9.23 11.04 12.92
N ASP A 216 9.37 11.73 11.80
CA ASP A 216 9.56 13.17 11.75
C ASP A 216 8.33 13.96 12.20
N PHE A 217 8.58 15.12 12.81
CA PHE A 217 7.57 16.11 13.13
C PHE A 217 8.15 17.52 13.26
N TYR A 218 7.26 18.51 13.22
CA TYR A 218 7.56 19.89 13.57
C TYR A 218 6.37 20.52 14.30
N ASP A 219 6.62 21.60 15.02
CA ASP A 219 5.57 22.43 15.62
C ASP A 219 6.09 23.82 15.96
N VAL A 220 5.16 24.77 16.16
CA VAL A 220 5.47 26.12 16.65
C VAL A 220 4.46 26.50 17.72
N PHE A 221 4.96 26.85 18.90
CA PHE A 221 4.17 27.19 20.07
C PHE A 221 4.29 28.68 20.37
N LEU A 222 3.15 29.37 20.54
CA LEU A 222 3.14 30.75 21.02
C LEU A 222 3.44 30.79 22.53
N GLN A 223 4.14 31.84 22.96
CA GLN A 223 4.39 32.11 24.38
C GLN A 223 3.30 33.06 24.92
N PRO A 224 2.59 32.72 26.02
CA PRO A 224 1.45 33.53 26.47
C PRO A 224 1.81 34.94 26.96
N THR A 225 3.02 35.15 27.47
CA THR A 225 3.46 36.41 28.09
C THR A 225 4.63 37.09 27.36
N SER A 226 5.06 36.53 26.24
CA SER A 226 6.15 37.01 25.40
C SER A 226 5.70 37.09 23.94
N PRO A 227 6.07 38.13 23.16
CA PRO A 227 5.73 38.24 21.73
C PRO A 227 6.45 37.20 20.86
N GLY A 228 7.23 36.30 21.47
CA GLY A 228 7.99 35.25 20.81
C GLY A 228 7.24 33.92 20.64
N CYS A 229 7.96 32.96 20.08
CA CYS A 229 7.50 31.60 19.90
C CYS A 229 8.60 30.58 20.21
N VAL A 230 8.20 29.32 20.34
CA VAL A 230 9.10 28.18 20.44
C VAL A 230 8.85 27.27 19.26
N ALA A 231 9.88 27.09 18.43
CA ALA A 231 9.86 26.19 17.28
C ALA A 231 10.54 24.86 17.62
N VAL A 232 9.98 23.77 17.11
CA VAL A 232 10.57 22.43 17.21
C VAL A 232 10.56 21.73 15.87
N VAL A 233 11.65 21.02 15.57
CA VAL A 233 11.72 19.95 14.58
C VAL A 233 12.38 18.76 15.27
N GLY A 234 11.86 17.57 15.03
CA GLY A 234 12.43 16.36 15.59
C GLY A 234 12.06 15.12 14.80
N ASP A 235 12.76 14.05 15.13
CA ASP A 235 12.59 12.71 14.60
C ASP A 235 12.53 11.73 15.78
N VAL A 236 11.57 10.81 15.73
CA VAL A 236 11.41 9.77 16.73
C VAL A 236 11.86 8.42 16.18
N SER A 237 12.48 7.61 17.04
CA SER A 237 12.99 6.31 16.64
C SER A 237 11.89 5.39 16.09
N GLY A 238 12.07 4.89 14.86
CA GLY A 238 11.22 3.89 14.23
C GLY A 238 10.11 4.47 13.35
N LYS A 239 9.17 3.63 12.90
CA LYS A 239 8.06 4.01 12.01
C LYS A 239 6.75 3.35 12.46
N GLY A 240 5.64 3.82 11.92
CA GLY A 240 4.29 3.30 12.17
C GLY A 240 3.68 3.77 13.50
N ALA A 241 2.73 3.00 14.03
CA ALA A 241 1.91 3.41 15.18
C ALA A 241 2.70 3.72 16.46
N LEU A 242 3.88 3.12 16.63
CA LEU A 242 4.72 3.40 17.79
C LEU A 242 5.43 4.76 17.67
N ALA A 243 5.94 5.08 16.48
CA ALA A 243 6.47 6.41 16.17
C ALA A 243 5.38 7.46 16.33
N ALA A 244 4.19 7.22 15.78
CA ALA A 244 3.01 8.07 15.91
C ALA A 244 2.70 8.46 17.38
N SER A 245 2.71 7.47 18.27
CA SER A 245 2.47 7.66 19.70
C SER A 245 3.56 8.48 20.38
N LEU A 246 4.82 8.23 20.02
CA LEU A 246 5.98 8.94 20.55
C LEU A 246 6.00 10.40 20.09
N THR A 247 5.72 10.65 18.81
CA THR A 247 5.54 11.99 18.24
C THR A 247 4.44 12.77 18.95
N GLY A 248 3.28 12.15 19.16
CA GLY A 248 2.18 12.76 19.91
C GLY A 248 2.60 13.12 21.34
N THR A 249 3.27 12.21 22.04
CA THR A 249 3.79 12.44 23.40
C THR A 249 4.79 13.59 23.43
N ALA A 250 5.75 13.60 22.51
CA ALA A 250 6.79 14.62 22.45
C ALA A 250 6.22 16.01 22.17
N ARG A 251 5.34 16.14 21.16
CA ARG A 251 4.68 17.40 20.82
C ARG A 251 3.87 17.96 21.98
N TRP A 252 3.05 17.14 22.64
CA TRP A 252 2.23 17.63 23.76
C TRP A 252 3.04 17.95 25.01
N ALA A 253 4.08 17.17 25.32
CA ALA A 253 5.00 17.47 26.40
C ALA A 253 5.70 18.82 26.16
N LEU A 254 6.26 19.03 24.97
CA LEU A 254 6.92 20.28 24.60
C LEU A 254 5.96 21.47 24.56
N ARG A 255 4.76 21.29 23.99
CA ARG A 255 3.71 22.32 24.00
C ARG A 255 3.38 22.77 25.43
N THR A 256 3.30 21.83 26.36
CA THR A 256 3.04 22.13 27.78
C THR A 256 4.18 22.91 28.40
N VAL A 257 5.45 22.54 28.12
CA VAL A 257 6.60 23.26 28.65
C VAL A 257 6.78 24.65 28.02
N ALA A 258 6.38 24.83 26.76
CA ALA A 258 6.42 26.13 26.09
C ALA A 258 5.55 27.19 26.79
N LEU A 259 4.48 26.78 27.49
CA LEU A 259 3.62 27.66 28.28
C LEU A 259 4.33 28.24 29.52
N ASP A 260 5.34 27.54 30.04
CA ASP A 260 6.09 27.98 31.23
C ASP A 260 7.21 28.99 30.90
N GLU A 261 7.44 29.32 29.61
CA GLU A 261 8.48 30.23 29.10
C GLU A 261 9.91 29.97 29.60
N ARG A 262 10.21 28.72 29.92
CA ARG A 262 11.52 28.26 30.36
C ARG A 262 12.54 28.21 29.22
N ALA A 263 13.81 28.11 29.60
CA ALA A 263 14.88 27.92 28.64
C ALA A 263 14.71 26.59 27.86
N PRO A 264 15.08 26.51 26.57
CA PRO A 264 14.91 25.30 25.76
C PRO A 264 15.53 24.04 26.39
N SER A 265 16.72 24.15 27.01
CA SER A 265 17.38 23.05 27.72
C SER A 265 16.53 22.43 28.84
N GLU A 266 15.78 23.24 29.60
CA GLU A 266 14.83 22.74 30.61
C GLU A 266 13.64 22.02 29.95
N GLY A 267 13.20 22.51 28.79
CA GLY A 267 12.20 21.84 27.96
C GLY A 267 12.62 20.45 27.55
N LEU A 268 13.86 20.31 27.07
CA LEU A 268 14.44 19.02 26.72
C LEU A 268 14.59 18.09 27.92
N ALA A 269 15.02 18.60 29.09
CA ALA A 269 15.15 17.80 30.30
C ALA A 269 13.78 17.23 30.77
N ARG A 270 12.72 18.04 30.68
CA ARG A 270 11.35 17.61 30.98
C ARG A 270 10.84 16.59 29.97
N LEU A 271 11.04 16.83 28.69
CA LEU A 271 10.71 15.86 27.65
C LEU A 271 11.45 14.54 27.90
N ASN A 272 12.75 14.58 28.17
CA ASN A 272 13.52 13.39 28.49
C ASN A 272 12.90 12.61 29.65
N THR A 273 12.49 13.30 30.72
CA THR A 273 11.80 12.66 31.85
C THR A 273 10.50 11.97 31.42
N VAL A 274 9.67 12.64 30.61
CA VAL A 274 8.43 12.07 30.08
C VAL A 274 8.72 10.84 29.21
N LEU A 275 9.65 10.94 28.27
CA LEU A 275 10.00 9.84 27.39
C LEU A 275 10.64 8.68 28.17
N PHE A 276 11.50 8.95 29.14
CA PHE A 276 12.14 7.89 29.92
C PHE A 276 11.12 7.16 30.82
N GLN A 277 10.10 7.86 31.34
CA GLN A 277 9.08 7.26 32.20
C GLN A 277 7.93 6.58 31.43
N ALA A 278 7.61 7.07 30.23
CA ALA A 278 6.46 6.59 29.46
C ALA A 278 6.65 5.20 28.84
N HIS A 279 7.86 4.64 28.82
CA HIS A 279 8.15 3.45 28.03
C HIS A 279 8.50 2.22 28.86
N SER A 280 7.78 1.12 28.60
CA SER A 280 8.12 -0.23 29.07
C SER A 280 9.04 -1.00 28.10
N GLU A 281 9.28 -0.45 26.91
CA GLU A 281 10.06 -1.05 25.82
C GLU A 281 11.43 -0.37 25.70
N PRO A 282 12.54 -1.10 25.50
CA PRO A 282 13.87 -0.52 25.30
C PRO A 282 13.99 0.24 23.98
N ASN A 283 14.93 1.20 23.92
CA ASN A 283 15.35 1.93 22.71
C ASN A 283 14.32 2.87 22.06
N ARG A 284 13.44 3.50 22.84
CA ARG A 284 12.59 4.59 22.34
C ARG A 284 13.19 5.94 22.65
N TYR A 285 13.53 6.67 21.61
CA TYR A 285 14.24 7.94 21.73
C TYR A 285 13.78 8.93 20.67
N CYS A 286 14.14 10.19 20.86
CA CYS A 286 13.84 11.26 19.94
C CYS A 286 15.07 12.14 19.78
N THR A 287 15.40 12.47 18.53
CA THR A 287 16.30 13.58 18.22
C THR A 287 15.47 14.81 17.91
N LEU A 288 15.84 15.97 18.45
CA LEU A 288 15.13 17.21 18.11
C LEU A 288 15.96 18.47 18.37
N ALA A 289 15.62 19.53 17.63
CA ALA A 289 16.04 20.90 17.91
C ALA A 289 14.86 21.69 18.47
N LEU A 290 15.08 22.33 19.62
CA LEU A 290 14.11 23.23 20.25
C LEU A 290 14.69 24.65 20.26
N THR A 291 13.98 25.59 19.63
CA THR A 291 14.44 26.98 19.50
C THR A 291 13.40 27.95 20.05
N ALA A 292 13.76 28.72 21.07
CA ALA A 292 13.00 29.89 21.50
C ALA A 292 13.43 31.10 20.67
N ILE A 293 12.45 31.84 20.15
CA ILE A 293 12.63 32.97 19.24
C ILE A 293 11.94 34.17 19.86
N ARG A 294 12.71 35.22 20.13
CA ARG A 294 12.20 36.46 20.71
C ARG A 294 12.45 37.62 19.73
N PRO A 295 11.41 38.10 19.04
CA PRO A 295 11.52 39.27 18.18
C PRO A 295 11.99 40.50 18.97
N ARG A 296 12.77 41.35 18.31
CA ARG A 296 13.29 42.61 18.85
C ARG A 296 12.66 43.79 18.11
N TYR A 297 12.63 44.94 18.79
CA TYR A 297 12.08 46.18 18.23
C TYR A 297 12.84 46.72 17.03
N ASP A 298 14.08 46.31 16.80
CA ASP A 298 14.87 46.73 15.63
C ASP A 298 14.69 45.80 14.43
N GLY A 299 13.67 44.93 14.46
CA GLY A 299 13.37 43.95 13.42
C GLY A 299 14.28 42.72 13.43
N GLY A 300 15.22 42.62 14.40
CA GLY A 300 15.98 41.41 14.64
C GLY A 300 15.25 40.41 15.55
N ALA A 301 15.90 39.30 15.88
CA ALA A 301 15.41 38.35 16.87
C ALA A 301 16.56 37.76 17.68
N ASP A 302 16.30 37.50 18.97
CA ASP A 302 17.19 36.70 19.80
C ASP A 302 16.74 35.24 19.77
N LEU A 303 17.65 34.37 19.34
CA LEU A 303 17.46 32.93 19.21
C LEU A 303 18.16 32.23 20.37
N THR A 304 17.44 31.36 21.05
CA THR A 304 18.03 30.43 22.03
C THR A 304 17.69 29.01 21.59
N ILE A 305 18.71 28.18 21.38
CA ILE A 305 18.55 26.83 20.86
C ILE A 305 19.14 25.79 21.82
N SER A 306 18.45 24.66 21.96
CA SER A 306 19.00 23.45 22.56
C SER A 306 18.73 22.25 21.67
N LEU A 307 19.72 21.34 21.59
CA LEU A 307 19.70 20.18 20.71
C LEU A 307 19.76 18.89 21.52
N ALA A 308 18.87 17.95 21.22
CA ALA A 308 18.93 16.58 21.72
C ALA A 308 19.30 15.64 20.56
N GLY A 309 20.57 15.28 20.41
CA GLY A 309 21.04 14.34 19.37
C GLY A 309 20.80 14.74 17.92
N HIS A 310 20.26 15.93 17.67
CA HIS A 310 19.80 16.38 16.36
C HIS A 310 20.88 17.15 15.59
N PRO A 311 20.87 17.12 14.23
CA PRO A 311 21.63 18.05 13.41
C PRO A 311 21.43 19.52 13.84
N PRO A 312 22.51 20.32 13.91
CA PRO A 312 22.39 21.74 14.18
C PRO A 312 21.62 22.47 13.07
N PRO A 313 20.63 23.31 13.41
CA PRO A 313 19.97 24.21 12.47
C PRO A 313 20.93 25.16 11.76
N LEU A 314 20.53 25.61 10.58
CA LEU A 314 21.31 26.54 9.76
C LEU A 314 20.72 27.93 9.83
N LEU A 315 21.51 28.91 10.26
CA LEU A 315 21.21 30.33 10.19
C LEU A 315 21.87 30.94 8.97
N VAL A 316 21.09 31.64 8.17
CA VAL A 316 21.53 32.37 6.99
C VAL A 316 21.34 33.85 7.26
N GLU A 317 22.41 34.63 7.24
CA GLU A 317 22.33 36.08 7.33
C GLU A 317 21.99 36.71 5.96
N PRO A 318 21.48 37.96 5.92
CA PRO A 318 21.13 38.63 4.66
C PRO A 318 22.28 38.77 3.66
N ASP A 319 23.52 38.75 4.14
CA ASP A 319 24.73 38.80 3.32
C ASP A 319 25.11 37.45 2.68
N GLY A 320 24.35 36.39 2.98
CA GLY A 320 24.60 35.02 2.52
C GLY A 320 25.55 34.21 3.39
N THR A 321 25.99 34.74 4.54
CA THR A 321 26.77 33.97 5.52
C THR A 321 25.89 32.87 6.12
N VAL A 322 26.40 31.64 6.18
CA VAL A 322 25.70 30.49 6.77
C VAL A 322 26.45 30.00 8.01
N GLU A 323 25.73 29.86 9.11
CA GLU A 323 26.24 29.42 10.41
C GLU A 323 25.40 28.23 10.93
N ARG A 324 26.05 27.25 11.56
CA ARG A 324 25.37 26.19 12.32
C ARG A 324 25.11 26.67 13.74
N LEU A 325 23.86 26.59 14.21
CA LEU A 325 23.51 27.03 15.56
C LEU A 325 23.43 25.87 16.55
N GLY A 326 24.15 26.02 17.65
CA GLY A 326 24.08 25.10 18.80
C GLY A 326 25.15 24.02 18.80
N THR A 327 25.23 23.31 19.94
CA THR A 327 26.07 22.13 20.13
C THR A 327 25.17 20.92 20.31
N THR A 328 25.40 19.86 19.56
CA THR A 328 24.59 18.63 19.65
C THR A 328 24.72 18.03 21.06
N GLY A 329 23.61 17.98 21.79
CA GLY A 329 23.50 17.35 23.10
C GLY A 329 23.17 15.86 23.02
N PRO A 330 23.01 15.19 24.18
CA PRO A 330 22.59 13.78 24.25
C PRO A 330 21.20 13.56 23.65
N ILE A 331 20.92 12.34 23.16
CA ILE A 331 19.61 11.97 22.61
C ILE A 331 18.54 11.95 23.72
N ALA A 332 17.35 12.48 23.45
CA ALA A 332 16.24 12.48 24.41
C ALA A 332 15.58 11.10 24.52
N GLY A 333 15.26 10.69 25.74
CA GLY A 333 14.67 9.39 26.07
C GLY A 333 15.68 8.25 26.19
N TRP A 334 16.94 8.45 25.76
CA TRP A 334 17.98 7.42 25.82
C TRP A 334 18.71 7.36 27.18
N PHE A 335 18.93 8.52 27.80
CA PHE A 335 19.67 8.65 29.05
C PHE A 335 18.72 9.01 30.20
N HIS A 336 19.00 8.51 31.40
CA HIS A 336 18.17 8.77 32.59
C HIS A 336 18.21 10.25 33.01
N ASP A 337 19.40 10.85 33.11
CA ASP A 337 19.61 12.23 33.56
C ASP A 337 20.59 12.98 32.64
N PRO A 338 20.21 13.24 31.38
CA PRO A 338 21.04 13.97 30.44
C PRO A 338 21.12 15.46 30.78
N VAL A 339 22.27 16.06 30.50
CA VAL A 339 22.46 17.51 30.58
C VAL A 339 22.35 18.11 29.19
N TYR A 340 21.39 19.01 29.00
CA TYR A 340 21.25 19.82 27.81
C TYR A 340 21.87 21.20 28.01
N SER A 341 22.26 21.86 26.93
CA SER A 341 22.86 23.20 26.98
C SER A 341 22.19 24.11 25.96
N ASP A 342 22.02 25.37 26.33
CA ASP A 342 21.48 26.40 25.46
C ASP A 342 22.61 27.13 24.75
N SER A 343 22.42 27.42 23.46
CA SER A 343 23.25 28.34 22.69
C SER A 343 22.39 29.53 22.28
N SER A 344 22.92 30.74 22.44
CA SER A 344 22.18 31.97 22.10
C SER A 344 22.85 32.69 20.95
N ARG A 345 22.05 33.20 20.01
CA ARG A 345 22.51 33.98 18.86
C ARG A 345 21.51 35.10 18.58
N SER A 346 22.02 36.30 18.32
CA SER A 346 21.20 37.41 17.84
C SER A 346 21.24 37.44 16.33
N ALA A 347 20.07 37.47 15.69
CA ALA A 347 19.90 37.44 14.24
C ALA A 347 19.33 38.79 13.75
N PRO A 348 19.97 39.45 12.77
CA PRO A 348 19.45 40.68 12.19
C PRO A 348 18.16 40.45 11.37
N ALA A 349 17.47 41.55 11.05
CA ALA A 349 16.33 41.52 10.13
C ALA A 349 16.73 40.92 8.78
N GLY A 350 15.89 40.07 8.22
CA GLY A 350 16.12 39.35 6.97
C GLY A 350 16.87 38.02 7.11
N SER A 351 17.35 37.67 8.31
CA SER A 351 17.94 36.35 8.57
C SER A 351 16.92 35.22 8.43
N VAL A 352 17.38 34.06 7.98
CA VAL A 352 16.58 32.83 7.85
C VAL A 352 17.19 31.72 8.70
N LEU A 353 16.40 31.15 9.60
CA LEU A 353 16.74 29.95 10.36
C LEU A 353 16.01 28.75 9.75
N LEU A 354 16.76 27.71 9.39
CA LEU A 354 16.24 26.43 8.91
C LEU A 354 16.44 25.36 9.99
N LEU A 355 15.35 24.85 10.54
CA LEU A 355 15.32 23.59 11.29
C LEU A 355 14.90 22.47 10.35
N PHE A 356 15.53 21.30 10.44
CA PHE A 356 15.31 20.21 9.51
C PHE A 356 15.69 18.87 10.14
N THR A 357 15.05 17.80 9.69
CA THR A 357 15.44 16.42 10.00
C THR A 357 16.50 15.91 9.02
N ASP A 358 17.23 14.88 9.41
CA ASP A 358 18.28 14.29 8.61
C ASP A 358 17.79 13.74 7.25
N GLY A 359 16.53 13.32 7.14
CA GLY A 359 15.96 12.94 5.85
C GLY A 359 16.03 14.05 4.78
N LEU A 360 16.03 15.33 5.15
CA LEU A 360 16.30 16.42 4.20
C LEU A 360 17.75 16.41 3.70
N LEU A 361 18.71 16.15 4.61
CA LEU A 361 20.12 16.06 4.26
C LEU A 361 20.38 14.87 3.34
N GLU A 362 19.78 13.72 3.64
CA GLU A 362 19.90 12.52 2.81
C GLU A 362 19.28 12.72 1.43
N ALA A 363 18.11 13.37 1.36
CA ALA A 363 17.42 13.63 0.10
C ALA A 363 18.21 14.55 -0.84
N ILE A 364 18.81 15.61 -0.31
CA ILE A 364 19.55 16.60 -1.12
C ILE A 364 21.00 16.16 -1.36
N GLY A 365 21.64 15.57 -0.36
CA GLY A 365 23.05 15.18 -0.38
C GLY A 365 23.32 13.78 -0.96
N GLY A 366 22.28 12.95 -1.07
CA GLY A 366 22.39 11.52 -1.40
C GLY A 366 22.47 10.63 -0.15
N HIS A 367 22.21 9.33 -0.32
CA HIS A 367 22.20 8.37 0.78
C HIS A 367 23.53 8.39 1.56
N ALA A 368 23.44 8.39 2.90
CA ALA A 368 24.57 8.48 3.83
C ALA A 368 25.37 9.81 3.75
N CYS A 369 24.78 10.87 3.19
CA CYS A 369 25.41 12.19 3.20
C CYS A 369 25.35 12.81 4.60
N VAL A 370 26.52 12.92 5.24
CA VAL A 370 26.69 13.64 6.51
C VAL A 370 26.98 15.13 6.28
N SER A 371 27.16 15.54 5.01
CA SER A 371 27.48 16.94 4.66
C SER A 371 26.21 17.73 4.36
N ASP A 372 26.06 18.83 5.07
CA ASP A 372 25.05 19.86 4.82
C ASP A 372 25.49 20.88 3.74
N GLU A 373 26.66 20.73 3.11
CA GLU A 373 27.16 21.71 2.13
C GLU A 373 26.22 21.92 0.92
N PRO A 374 25.59 20.86 0.34
CA PRO A 374 24.57 21.07 -0.70
C PRO A 374 23.38 21.90 -0.22
N LEU A 375 22.93 21.66 1.02
CA LEU A 375 21.85 22.41 1.65
C LEU A 375 22.26 23.86 1.91
N GLN A 376 23.46 24.10 2.42
CA GLN A 376 24.03 25.44 2.60
C GLN A 376 24.13 26.19 1.27
N ALA A 377 24.55 25.52 0.19
CA ALA A 377 24.65 26.14 -1.14
C ALA A 377 23.29 26.62 -1.67
N ILE A 378 22.21 25.85 -1.42
CA ILE A 378 20.84 26.28 -1.74
C ILE A 378 20.48 27.51 -0.91
N LEU A 379 20.68 27.45 0.40
CA LEU A 379 20.38 28.53 1.33
C LEU A 379 21.10 29.85 1.00
N ARG A 380 22.38 29.80 0.62
CA ARG A 380 23.15 30.98 0.18
C ARG A 380 22.52 31.67 -1.03
N ARG A 381 21.92 30.91 -1.96
CA ARG A 381 21.28 31.46 -3.17
C ARG A 381 19.93 32.11 -2.89
N VAL A 382 19.29 31.75 -1.78
CA VAL A 382 17.97 32.28 -1.38
C VAL A 382 18.07 33.21 -0.17
N ALA A 383 19.28 33.66 0.18
CA ALA A 383 19.51 34.62 1.26
C ALA A 383 18.66 35.89 1.04
N GLY A 384 18.01 36.35 2.12
CA GLY A 384 17.13 37.51 2.11
C GLY A 384 15.74 37.30 1.49
N ARG A 385 15.41 36.11 0.97
CA ARG A 385 14.06 35.78 0.47
C ARG A 385 13.07 35.48 1.60
N GLY A 386 11.78 35.49 1.29
CA GLY A 386 10.70 35.13 2.22
C GLY A 386 10.74 33.67 2.67
N ALA A 387 10.14 33.36 3.84
CA ALA A 387 10.15 31.99 4.37
C ALA A 387 9.55 30.96 3.39
N SER A 388 8.43 31.32 2.73
CA SER A 388 7.81 30.44 1.71
C SER A 388 8.71 30.24 0.49
N GLU A 389 9.39 31.29 0.03
CA GLU A 389 10.26 31.21 -1.14
C GLU A 389 11.50 30.34 -0.90
N VAL A 390 12.00 30.32 0.33
CA VAL A 390 13.06 29.41 0.77
C VAL A 390 12.53 27.98 0.83
N ALA A 391 11.34 27.76 1.42
CA ALA A 391 10.72 26.44 1.47
C ALA A 391 10.49 25.85 0.07
N ASP A 392 10.00 26.65 -0.86
CA ASP A 392 9.77 26.23 -2.26
C ASP A 392 11.09 25.89 -2.98
N ALA A 393 12.19 26.57 -2.64
CA ALA A 393 13.51 26.27 -3.19
C ALA A 393 14.09 24.96 -2.65
N LEU A 394 13.78 24.61 -1.39
CA LEU A 394 14.14 23.33 -0.79
C LEU A 394 13.31 22.19 -1.39
N ASP A 395 12.00 22.37 -1.54
CA ASP A 395 11.12 21.40 -2.21
C ASP A 395 11.58 21.11 -3.65
N ALA A 396 11.96 22.15 -4.40
CA ALA A 396 12.45 22.01 -5.77
C ALA A 396 13.80 21.27 -5.87
N ALA A 397 14.53 21.13 -4.76
CA ALA A 397 15.79 20.39 -4.70
C ALA A 397 15.61 18.91 -4.34
N LEU A 398 14.42 18.50 -3.89
CA LEU A 398 14.11 17.11 -3.57
C LEU A 398 14.01 16.24 -4.83
N PRO A 399 14.35 14.94 -4.74
CA PRO A 399 14.18 14.02 -5.86
C PRO A 399 12.69 13.78 -6.16
N ALA A 400 12.36 13.52 -7.42
CA ALA A 400 10.98 13.26 -7.85
C ALA A 400 10.43 11.86 -7.45
N GLY A 401 11.23 11.02 -6.77
CA GLY A 401 10.90 9.65 -6.39
C GLY A 401 10.65 9.48 -4.89
N GLU A 402 10.60 8.23 -4.41
CA GLU A 402 10.51 7.94 -2.98
C GLU A 402 11.78 8.36 -2.24
N LEU A 403 11.59 8.96 -1.07
CA LEU A 403 12.68 9.32 -0.16
C LEU A 403 13.15 8.08 0.62
N SER A 404 14.42 8.08 1.03
CA SER A 404 14.96 7.05 1.93
C SER A 404 14.38 7.14 3.33
N ASP A 405 14.16 8.36 3.79
CA ASP A 405 13.54 8.66 5.06
C ASP A 405 12.59 9.85 4.99
N ASP A 406 11.75 9.97 6.02
CA ASP A 406 10.84 11.12 6.13
C ASP A 406 11.67 12.41 6.19
N ALA A 407 11.15 13.50 5.63
CA ALA A 407 11.84 14.78 5.65
C ALA A 407 10.89 15.87 6.12
N ALA A 408 11.19 16.45 7.28
CA ALA A 408 10.51 17.61 7.82
C ALA A 408 11.46 18.79 7.91
N PHE A 409 10.97 19.98 7.55
CA PHE A 409 11.71 21.21 7.80
C PHE A 409 10.80 22.39 8.07
N LEU A 410 11.32 23.32 8.87
CA LEU A 410 10.70 24.55 9.29
C LEU A 410 11.64 25.71 8.99
N VAL A 411 11.16 26.62 8.14
CA VAL A 411 11.83 27.85 7.75
C VAL A 411 11.25 29.01 8.58
N ILE A 412 12.12 29.74 9.24
CA ILE A 412 11.78 30.89 10.07
C ILE A 412 12.57 32.08 9.54
N ARG A 413 11.87 33.11 9.03
CA ARG A 413 12.52 34.36 8.63
C ARG A 413 12.24 35.43 9.67
N VAL A 414 13.31 36.09 10.10
CA VAL A 414 13.27 37.26 10.98
C VAL A 414 12.95 38.50 10.15
N GLY A 415 11.90 39.24 10.51
CA GLY A 415 11.42 40.41 9.79
C GLY A 415 11.06 41.56 10.73
N GLU A 416 10.67 42.69 10.14
CA GLU A 416 10.28 43.86 10.92
C GLU A 416 8.94 43.65 11.64
N VAL A 417 8.90 44.02 12.92
CA VAL A 417 7.70 44.16 13.74
C VAL A 417 6.92 45.36 13.17
N GLN A 418 5.69 45.16 12.68
CA GLN A 418 4.90 46.21 12.00
C GLN A 418 4.15 47.13 12.96
#